data_AF-A0A3C1V141-F1
#
_entry.id   AF-A0A3C1V141-F1
#
_cell.length_a   1.000
_cell.length_b   1.000
_cell.length_c   1.000
_cell.angle_alpha   90.00
_cell.angle_beta   90.00
_cell.angle_gamma   90.00
#
_symmetry.space_group_name_H-M   'P 1'
#
loop_
_entity.id
_entity.type
_entity.pdbx_description
1 polymer ?
#
loop_
_entity_poly.entity_id
_entity_poly.type
_entity_poly.pdbx_seq_one_letter_code
_entity_poly.pdbx_strand_id
1 'polypeptide(L)' 'DAPYNEAVRGAQASLVTAMGRFAAHTGKAVTYDEMLVMPDDMTASVVGMTENSVAPVLADGNGVYPVPMPGKYRYEYRD' A
#
# COMPACT_ATOMS: atom_id res chain seq x y z
N ASP A 1 -34.59 13.94 14.34
CA ASP A 1 -33.26 13.60 13.79
C ASP A 1 -33.11 14.00 12.35
N ALA A 2 -31.92 14.49 12.01
CA ALA A 2 -31.50 14.70 10.63
C ALA A 2 -30.72 13.47 10.14
N PRO A 3 -30.83 13.11 8.85
CA PRO A 3 -30.02 12.03 8.28
C PRO A 3 -28.52 12.36 8.43
N TYR A 4 -27.76 11.43 9.00
CA TYR A 4 -26.32 11.57 9.22
C TYR A 4 -25.56 10.65 8.26
N ASN A 5 -24.57 11.18 7.57
CA ASN A 5 -23.78 10.45 6.57
C ASN A 5 -22.28 10.68 6.81
N GLU A 6 -21.58 9.62 7.19
CA GLU A 6 -20.13 9.62 7.42
C GLU A 6 -19.33 9.09 6.23
N ALA A 7 -19.96 8.79 5.09
CA ALA A 7 -19.29 8.17 3.95
C ALA A 7 -18.05 8.97 3.50
N VAL A 8 -18.17 10.31 3.44
CA VAL A 8 -17.05 11.19 3.08
C VAL A 8 -15.92 11.09 4.11
N ARG A 9 -16.24 11.20 5.40
CA ARG A 9 -15.24 11.14 6.47
C ARG A 9 -14.59 9.77 6.57
N GLY A 10 -15.37 8.70 6.39
CA GLY A 10 -14.87 7.32 6.37
C GLY A 10 -13.93 7.07 5.20
N ALA A 11 -14.24 7.58 4.01
CA ALA A 11 -13.36 7.52 2.85
C ALA A 11 -12.04 8.28 3.10
N GLN A 12 -12.12 9.50 3.66
CA GLN A 12 -10.95 10.30 4.02
C GLN A 12 -10.06 9.61 5.06
N ALA A 13 -10.66 9.03 6.11
CA ALA A 13 -9.93 8.30 7.15
C ALA A 13 -9.23 7.06 6.58
N SER A 14 -9.89 6.36 5.65
CA SER A 14 -9.33 5.21 4.95
C SER A 14 -8.15 5.60 4.05
N LEU A 15 -8.27 6.73 3.33
CA LEU A 15 -7.17 7.27 2.52
C LEU A 15 -5.96 7.63 3.38
N VAL A 16 -6.14 8.33 4.50
CA VAL A 16 -5.04 8.69 5.41
C VAL A 16 -4.38 7.45 6.03
N THR A 17 -5.15 6.38 6.26
CA THR A 17 -4.60 5.09 6.69
C THR A 17 -3.68 4.50 5.63
N ALA A 18 -4.10 4.51 4.36
CA ALA A 18 -3.27 4.07 3.25
C ALA A 18 -2.04 4.96 3.06
N MET A 19 -2.20 6.28 3.18
CA MET A 19 -1.12 7.27 3.13
C MET A 19 -0.03 6.98 4.18
N GLY A 20 -0.42 6.67 5.43
CA GLY A 20 0.52 6.33 6.49
C GLY A 20 1.34 5.07 6.19
N ARG A 21 0.71 4.03 5.62
CA ARG A 21 1.42 2.82 5.17
C ARG A 21 2.38 3.14 4.04
N PHE A 22 1.92 3.89 3.04
CA PHE A 22 2.76 4.29 1.91
C PHE A 22 3.99 5.09 2.39
N ALA A 23 3.80 6.06 3.28
CA ALA A 23 4.91 6.82 3.87
C ALA A 23 5.89 5.92 4.64
N ALA A 24 5.39 4.97 5.44
CA ALA A 24 6.23 4.04 6.20
C ALA A 24 7.06 3.11 5.32
N HIS A 25 6.47 2.56 4.25
CA HIS A 25 7.16 1.64 3.33
C HIS A 25 8.14 2.35 2.39
N THR A 26 7.86 3.61 2.03
CA THR A 26 8.67 4.39 1.09
C THR A 26 9.65 5.34 1.76
N GLY A 27 9.53 5.55 3.08
CA GLY A 27 10.36 6.52 3.82
C GLY A 27 10.18 7.97 3.37
N LYS A 28 9.06 8.30 2.70
CA LYS A 28 8.80 9.63 2.12
C LYS A 28 7.67 10.33 2.86
N ALA A 29 7.75 11.66 2.93
CA ALA A 29 6.60 12.48 3.26
C ALA A 29 5.62 12.42 2.09
N VAL A 30 4.34 12.21 2.40
CA VAL A 30 3.27 12.05 1.42
C VAL A 30 2.10 12.89 1.89
N THR A 31 1.59 13.74 1.01
CA THR A 31 0.44 14.59 1.28
C THR A 31 -0.86 13.86 0.95
N TYR A 32 -1.97 14.38 1.50
CA TYR A 32 -3.30 13.84 1.24
C TYR A 32 -3.62 13.83 -0.26
N ASP A 33 -3.33 14.93 -0.96
CA ASP A 33 -3.62 15.07 -2.38
C ASP A 33 -2.76 14.13 -3.24
N GLU A 34 -1.47 13.98 -2.92
CA GLU A 34 -0.58 13.02 -3.60
C GLU A 34 -1.08 11.58 -3.46
N MET A 35 -1.60 11.20 -2.28
CA MET A 35 -2.21 9.89 -2.08
C MET A 35 -3.53 9.75 -2.85
N LEU A 36 -4.37 10.80 -2.85
CA LEU A 36 -5.67 10.79 -3.52
C LEU A 36 -5.56 10.60 -5.03
N VAL A 37 -4.55 11.20 -5.65
CA VAL A 37 -4.30 11.14 -7.09
C VAL A 37 -3.12 10.25 -7.46
N MET A 38 -2.76 9.29 -6.59
CA MET A 38 -1.62 8.39 -6.81
C MET A 38 -1.74 7.71 -8.18
N PRO A 39 -0.78 7.92 -9.10
CA PRO A 39 -0.89 7.40 -10.47
C PRO A 39 -0.61 5.89 -10.54
N ASP A 40 0.08 5.35 -9.54
CA ASP A 40 0.54 3.97 -9.49
C ASP A 40 -0.51 3.08 -8.82
N ASP A 41 -1.09 2.13 -9.57
CA ASP A 41 -1.99 1.12 -9.03
C ASP A 41 -1.19 0.02 -8.31
N MET A 42 -1.11 0.15 -6.98
CA MET A 42 -0.43 -0.81 -6.11
C MET A 42 -1.08 -2.21 -6.12
N THR A 43 -2.29 -2.34 -6.66
CA THR A 43 -3.07 -3.58 -6.72
C THR A 43 -3.14 -4.20 -8.11
N ALA A 44 -2.52 -3.60 -9.13
CA ALA A 44 -2.62 -4.05 -10.51
C ALA A 44 -2.29 -5.55 -10.70
N SER A 45 -1.31 -6.07 -9.96
CA SER A 45 -0.93 -7.49 -10.03
C SER A 45 -1.90 -8.45 -9.33
N VAL A 46 -2.83 -7.94 -8.51
CA VAL A 46 -3.77 -8.75 -7.72
C VAL A 46 -4.88 -9.33 -8.57
N VAL A 47 -5.33 -8.61 -9.61
CA VAL A 47 -6.49 -9.01 -10.43
C VAL A 47 -6.31 -10.39 -11.11
N GLY A 48 -5.06 -10.78 -11.37
CA GLY A 48 -4.72 -12.06 -11.99
C GLY A 48 -4.29 -13.16 -11.00
N MET A 49 -4.32 -12.91 -9.69
CA MET A 49 -3.90 -13.89 -8.71
C MET A 49 -4.95 -15.00 -8.58
N THR A 50 -4.45 -16.23 -8.47
CA THR A 50 -5.22 -17.46 -8.23
C THR A 50 -4.62 -18.18 -7.02
N GLU A 51 -5.32 -19.20 -6.52
CA GLU A 51 -4.80 -20.06 -5.44
C GLU A 51 -3.46 -20.73 -5.77
N ASN A 52 -3.14 -20.88 -7.06
CA ASN A 52 -1.90 -21.49 -7.54
C ASN A 52 -0.80 -20.47 -7.87
N SER A 53 -1.08 -19.17 -7.70
CA SER A 53 -0.10 -18.12 -8.01
C SER A 53 1.06 -18.13 -7.02
N VAL A 54 2.26 -17.90 -7.54
CA VAL A 54 3.46 -17.75 -6.70
C VAL A 54 3.33 -16.49 -5.84
N ALA A 55 3.76 -16.57 -4.59
CA ALA A 55 3.75 -15.42 -3.69
C ALA A 55 4.65 -14.28 -4.23
N PRO A 56 4.24 -13.01 -4.10
CA PRO A 56 5.04 -11.87 -4.57
C PRO A 56 6.39 -11.71 -3.87
N VAL A 57 6.50 -12.23 -2.64
CA VAL A 57 7.74 -12.26 -1.86
C VAL A 57 7.99 -13.71 -1.46
N LEU A 58 9.17 -14.22 -1.81
CA LEU A 58 9.58 -15.58 -1.52
C LEU A 58 10.59 -15.60 -0.37
N ALA A 59 10.52 -16.66 0.42
CA ALA A 59 11.58 -16.97 1.37
C ALA A 59 12.85 -17.40 0.62
N ASP A 60 14.01 -17.13 1.22
CA ASP A 60 15.30 -17.59 0.72
C ASP A 60 15.52 -19.10 0.96
N GLY A 61 16.70 -19.61 0.58
CA GLY A 61 17.06 -21.02 0.76
C GLY A 61 17.09 -21.51 2.22
N ASN A 62 17.09 -20.59 3.19
CA ASN A 62 17.02 -20.89 4.62
C ASN A 62 15.60 -20.70 5.19
N GLY A 63 14.61 -20.38 4.35
CA GLY A 63 13.24 -20.11 4.78
C GLY A 63 13.04 -18.71 5.37
N VAL A 64 13.98 -17.78 5.16
CA VAL A 64 13.93 -16.42 5.70
C VAL A 64 13.38 -15.45 4.64
N TYR A 65 12.42 -14.62 5.04
CA TYR A 65 11.88 -13.56 4.17
C TYR A 65 12.79 -12.33 4.18
N PRO A 66 12.85 -11.57 3.07
CA PRO A 66 13.63 -10.33 3.02
C PRO A 66 13.14 -9.33 4.06
N VAL A 67 14.09 -8.64 4.69
CA VAL A 67 13.80 -7.60 5.67
C VAL A 67 13.36 -6.32 4.92
N PRO A 68 12.24 -5.70 5.32
CA PRO A 68 11.85 -4.37 4.87
C PRO A 68 13.00 -3.36 4.90
N MET A 69 13.18 -2.61 3.82
CA MET A 69 14.15 -1.50 3.75
C MET A 69 13.43 -0.19 3.39
N PRO A 70 12.72 0.44 4.35
CA PRO A 70 12.05 1.72 4.13
C PRO A 70 12.98 2.77 3.52
N GLY A 71 12.53 3.47 2.49
CA GLY A 71 13.30 4.55 1.87
C GLY A 71 14.37 4.11 0.87
N LYS A 72 14.66 2.81 0.76
CA LYS A 72 15.63 2.30 -0.23
C LYS A 72 15.07 2.28 -1.65
N TYR A 73 13.78 2.02 -1.78
CA TYR A 73 13.07 1.85 -3.05
C TYR A 73 11.85 2.79 -3.11
N ARG A 74 11.31 3.10 -4.29
CA ARG A 74 10.02 3.82 -4.45
C ARG A 74 8.88 3.01 -3.86
N TYR A 75 8.93 1.67 -3.89
CA TYR A 75 8.06 0.76 -3.14
C TYR A 75 8.90 -0.33 -2.46
N GLU A 76 8.53 -0.78 -1.26
CA GLU A 76 9.36 -1.62 -0.37
C GLU A 76 10.13 -2.79 -1.03
N TYR A 77 9.57 -3.41 -2.08
CA TYR A 77 10.21 -4.50 -2.85
C TYR A 77 10.23 -4.26 -4.37
N ARG A 78 9.93 -3.04 -4.84
CA ARG A 78 9.88 -2.68 -6.27
C ARG A 78 10.44 -1.28 -6.44
N ASP A 79 11.41 -1.14 -7.35
CA ASP A 79 12.11 0.10 -7.77
C ASP A 79 12.13 1.23 -6.76
#